data_AF-Q8G797-F1
#
_entry.id   AF-Q8G797-F1
#
_cell.length_a   1.000
_cell.length_b   1.000
_cell.length_c   1.000
_cell.angle_alpha   90.00
_cell.angle_beta   90.00
_cell.angle_gamma   90.00
#
_symmetry.space_group_name_H-M   'P 1'
#
loop_
_entity.id
_entity.type
_entity.pdbx_description
1 polymer ?
#
loop_
_entity_poly.entity_id
_entity_poly.type
_entity_poly.pdbx_seq_one_letter_code
_entity_poly.pdbx_strand_id
1 'polypeptide(L)'
;MSFISRISNTAALLLRAAQTTDDVEEADAPTLPPRLSTSHDPLALSTVFRGVQIIETAVSKLPLIQYAPDGSRMRPSTLITRPDLNRSRRDLFGDLVSALALNGNAFLLKVEAGGVLVGVRSLPPQLVTVTDLNMDPANPRLRYSYRGVDYGADRIVHLKLLNVAGRLRGMGPISAAREEIEGAQDTRAYASNWLDNTARPAGILKSDQILSDQDARTASERWAKGGAGGVRVLGKGLDYTPLALSPEDLQFIESQQFNTTQIARLLGIPASLMLAKVEGTSLTYSNIEQEWLTFAEYTLSAYADEICEALTSLLPEGQWCMPDWDSLHRSDTNTRYSAYQTAISAGFMTVDEARAREGWAPINQTTPQEVTL
;
A
#
# COMPACT_ATOMS: atom_id res chain seq x y z
N MET A 1 19.01 -63.26 23.13
CA MET A 1 18.13 -63.39 21.93
C MET A 1 16.88 -62.54 22.12
N SER A 2 16.69 -61.39 21.50
CA SER A 2 17.58 -60.52 20.75
C SER A 2 16.84 -59.19 20.68
N PHE A 3 17.50 -58.11 21.06
CA PHE A 3 17.05 -56.72 20.90
C PHE A 3 16.68 -56.41 19.42
N ILE A 4 17.14 -57.25 18.49
CA ILE A 4 16.86 -57.21 17.05
C ILE A 4 15.39 -57.58 16.72
N SER A 5 14.69 -58.40 17.52
CA SER A 5 13.27 -58.74 17.21
C SER A 5 12.27 -57.63 17.57
N ARG A 6 12.66 -56.71 18.47
CA ARG A 6 11.85 -55.52 18.78
C ARG A 6 12.05 -54.41 17.76
N ILE A 7 13.22 -54.31 17.13
CA ILE A 7 13.51 -53.35 16.06
C ILE A 7 12.86 -53.80 14.74
N SER A 8 12.76 -55.10 14.47
CA SER A 8 12.09 -55.60 13.26
C SER A 8 10.58 -55.37 13.27
N ASN A 9 9.91 -55.45 14.43
CA ASN A 9 8.47 -55.20 14.53
C ASN A 9 8.10 -53.72 14.49
N THR A 10 8.94 -52.81 15.02
CA THR A 10 8.73 -51.36 14.86
C THR A 10 9.10 -50.86 13.47
N ALA A 11 10.13 -51.44 12.83
CA ALA A 11 10.45 -51.13 11.44
C ALA A 11 9.35 -51.63 10.48
N ALA A 12 8.74 -52.79 10.73
CA ALA A 12 7.61 -53.29 9.94
C ALA A 12 6.31 -52.50 10.18
N LEU A 13 6.09 -51.95 11.38
CA LEU A 13 4.96 -51.05 11.68
C LEU A 13 5.16 -49.65 11.08
N LEU A 14 6.40 -49.15 11.07
CA LEU A 14 6.77 -47.90 10.38
C LEU A 14 6.78 -48.06 8.87
N LEU A 15 7.18 -49.21 8.32
CA LEU A 15 7.04 -49.49 6.88
C LEU A 15 5.57 -49.70 6.48
N ARG A 16 4.73 -50.32 7.31
CA ARG A 16 3.28 -50.39 7.05
C ARG A 16 2.59 -49.04 7.20
N ALA A 17 3.07 -48.16 8.09
CA ALA A 17 2.60 -46.78 8.18
C ALA A 17 3.10 -45.92 7.01
N ALA A 18 4.29 -46.21 6.45
CA ALA A 18 4.83 -45.54 5.26
C ALA A 18 4.27 -46.10 3.94
N GLN A 19 3.77 -47.34 3.93
CA GLN A 19 3.10 -47.95 2.76
C GLN A 19 1.57 -47.75 2.77
N THR A 20 1.01 -47.17 3.83
CA THR A 20 -0.40 -46.72 3.86
C THR A 20 -0.54 -45.22 3.61
N THR A 21 0.57 -44.52 3.34
CA THR A 21 0.59 -43.11 2.91
C THR A 21 0.67 -42.93 1.39
N ASP A 22 0.62 -44.02 0.61
CA ASP A 22 0.55 -43.95 -0.86
C ASP A 22 -0.89 -43.77 -1.39
N ASP A 23 -1.88 -43.63 -0.50
CA ASP A 23 -3.27 -43.26 -0.83
C ASP A 23 -3.72 -41.98 -0.08
N VAL A 24 -2.81 -41.04 0.16
CA VAL A 24 -3.23 -39.65 0.43
C VAL A 24 -3.40 -39.01 -0.94
N GLU A 25 -4.65 -38.92 -1.41
CA GLU A 25 -5.04 -37.95 -2.44
C GLU A 25 -4.24 -36.67 -2.19
N GLU A 26 -3.48 -36.23 -3.18
CA GLU A 26 -2.74 -34.98 -3.17
C GLU A 26 -3.76 -33.87 -2.84
N ALA A 27 -3.88 -33.55 -1.56
CA ALA A 27 -5.07 -32.87 -1.04
C ALA A 27 -4.94 -31.36 -1.26
N ASP A 28 -5.93 -30.77 -1.93
CA ASP A 28 -6.29 -29.34 -2.01
C ASP A 28 -5.54 -28.44 -1.02
N ALA A 29 -4.30 -28.05 -1.34
CA ALA A 29 -3.47 -27.33 -0.38
C ALA A 29 -3.96 -25.86 -0.28
N PRO A 30 -4.49 -25.41 0.88
CA PRO A 30 -5.01 -24.05 0.99
C PRO A 30 -3.88 -23.02 0.91
N THR A 31 -4.04 -21.97 0.08
CA THR A 31 -3.13 -20.82 0.12
C THR A 31 -3.54 -19.90 1.26
N LEU A 32 -2.85 -20.06 2.38
CA LEU A 32 -3.06 -19.27 3.58
C LEU A 32 -2.65 -17.81 3.36
N PRO A 33 -3.34 -16.86 4.01
CA PRO A 33 -2.89 -15.48 4.02
C PRO A 33 -1.51 -15.35 4.71
N PRO A 34 -0.67 -14.39 4.27
CA PRO A 34 0.59 -14.12 4.95
C PRO A 34 0.32 -13.67 6.39
N ARG A 35 1.05 -14.24 7.36
CA ARG A 35 0.97 -13.81 8.76
C ARG A 35 1.65 -12.44 8.90
N LEU A 36 0.94 -11.47 9.46
CA LEU A 36 1.60 -10.26 9.97
C LEU A 36 2.39 -10.66 11.22
N SER A 37 3.66 -10.30 11.29
CA SER A 37 4.37 -10.39 12.56
C SER A 37 3.75 -9.33 13.48
N THR A 38 3.35 -9.72 14.69
CA THR A 38 2.74 -8.78 15.65
C THR A 38 3.70 -7.67 16.08
N SER A 39 5.00 -7.81 15.78
CA SER A 39 6.04 -6.84 16.07
C SER A 39 6.23 -5.78 14.98
N HIS A 40 5.89 -6.07 13.72
CA HIS A 40 6.19 -5.20 12.58
C HIS A 40 4.92 -4.88 11.77
N ASP A 41 4.30 -3.75 12.08
CA ASP A 41 3.27 -3.14 11.23
C ASP A 41 3.95 -2.24 10.18
N PRO A 42 3.88 -2.55 8.87
CA PRO A 42 4.48 -1.72 7.82
C PRO A 42 4.04 -0.25 7.87
N LEU A 43 2.80 0.03 8.30
CA LEU A 43 2.27 1.38 8.41
C LEU A 43 2.93 2.21 9.52
N ALA A 44 3.71 1.61 10.42
CA ALA A 44 4.50 2.34 11.40
C ALA A 44 5.67 3.13 10.76
N LEU A 45 6.10 2.76 9.55
CA LEU A 45 7.02 3.59 8.76
C LEU A 45 6.25 4.74 8.12
N SER A 46 6.67 5.97 8.40
CA SER A 46 6.04 7.18 7.86
C SER A 46 6.01 7.19 6.33
N THR A 47 7.06 6.67 5.68
CA THR A 47 7.15 6.57 4.23
C THR A 47 6.09 5.62 3.66
N VAL A 48 5.88 4.46 4.29
CA VAL A 48 4.84 3.50 3.87
C VAL A 48 3.46 4.08 4.12
N PHE A 49 3.21 4.60 5.34
CA PHE A 49 1.94 5.26 5.68
C PHE A 49 1.59 6.37 4.70
N ARG A 50 2.52 7.29 4.47
CA ARG A 50 2.31 8.42 3.58
C ARG A 50 2.09 7.96 2.15
N GLY A 51 2.87 6.99 1.68
CA GLY A 51 2.73 6.48 0.33
C GLY A 51 1.37 5.84 0.07
N VAL A 52 0.94 4.92 0.96
CA VAL A 52 -0.39 4.31 0.88
C VAL A 52 -1.49 5.38 0.96
N GLN A 53 -1.36 6.36 1.86
CA GLN A 53 -2.33 7.46 2.00
C GLN A 53 -2.47 8.31 0.72
N ILE A 54 -1.37 8.56 -0.01
CA ILE A 54 -1.39 9.32 -1.26
C ILE A 54 -2.20 8.56 -2.31
N ILE A 55 -1.91 7.27 -2.50
CA ILE A 55 -2.62 6.41 -3.47
C ILE A 55 -4.10 6.33 -3.10
N GLU A 56 -4.41 6.05 -1.82
CA GLU A 56 -5.77 6.01 -1.31
C GLU A 56 -6.54 7.31 -1.58
N THR A 57 -5.90 8.45 -1.29
CA THR A 57 -6.54 9.75 -1.48
C THR A 57 -6.83 10.04 -2.95
N ALA A 58 -5.92 9.67 -3.85
CA ALA A 58 -6.07 9.88 -5.28
C ALA A 58 -7.17 8.99 -5.86
N VAL A 59 -7.11 7.67 -5.60
CA VAL A 59 -8.07 6.69 -6.14
C VAL A 59 -9.47 6.90 -5.56
N SER A 60 -9.60 7.16 -4.24
CA SER A 60 -10.93 7.30 -3.62
C SER A 60 -11.69 8.55 -4.06
N LYS A 61 -10.97 9.58 -4.51
CA LYS A 61 -11.57 10.81 -5.05
C LYS A 61 -11.97 10.69 -6.52
N LEU A 62 -11.47 9.67 -7.23
CA LEU A 62 -11.67 9.51 -8.65
C LEU A 62 -13.17 9.25 -8.94
N PRO A 63 -13.83 10.09 -9.74
CA PRO A 63 -15.16 9.79 -10.25
C PRO A 63 -15.10 8.54 -11.11
N LEU A 64 -16.15 7.72 -11.02
CA LEU A 64 -16.32 6.57 -11.90
C LEU A 64 -17.47 6.87 -12.86
N ILE A 65 -17.25 6.65 -14.14
CA ILE A 65 -18.26 6.77 -15.18
C ILE A 65 -18.79 5.37 -15.45
N GLN A 66 -20.11 5.21 -15.46
CA GLN A 66 -20.75 3.97 -15.85
C GLN A 66 -21.25 4.07 -17.29
N TYR A 67 -21.08 2.98 -18.02
CA TYR A 67 -21.48 2.84 -19.41
C TYR A 67 -22.51 1.72 -19.56
N ALA A 68 -23.46 1.94 -20.46
CA ALA A 68 -24.43 0.93 -20.89
C ALA A 68 -23.82 -0.02 -21.94
N PRO A 69 -24.47 -1.15 -22.27
CA PRO A 69 -23.95 -2.10 -23.26
C PRO A 69 -23.76 -1.53 -24.66
N ASP A 70 -24.46 -0.45 -25.00
CA ASP A 70 -24.31 0.29 -26.26
C ASP A 70 -23.13 1.27 -26.26
N GLY A 71 -22.38 1.36 -25.15
CA GLY A 71 -21.26 2.28 -24.97
C GLY A 71 -21.67 3.71 -24.57
N SER A 72 -22.96 3.98 -24.39
CA SER A 72 -23.43 5.29 -23.95
C SER A 72 -23.15 5.52 -22.45
N ARG A 73 -22.82 6.76 -22.08
CA ARG A 73 -22.65 7.15 -20.67
C ARG A 73 -24.01 7.11 -19.98
N MET A 74 -24.09 6.41 -18.87
CA MET A 74 -25.31 6.33 -18.06
C MET A 74 -25.11 6.94 -16.68
N ARG A 75 -26.23 7.27 -16.02
CA ARG A 75 -26.19 7.68 -14.63
C ARG A 75 -25.65 6.52 -13.77
N PRO A 76 -24.61 6.75 -12.94
CA PRO A 76 -24.05 5.69 -12.10
C PRO A 76 -25.09 5.11 -11.14
N SER A 77 -25.13 3.78 -11.08
CA SER A 77 -25.98 3.00 -10.18
C SER A 77 -25.54 3.10 -8.72
N THR A 78 -26.36 2.56 -7.81
CA THR A 78 -26.02 2.47 -6.38
C THR A 78 -24.76 1.66 -6.12
N LEU A 79 -24.50 0.63 -6.93
CA LEU A 79 -23.28 -0.19 -6.81
C LEU A 79 -22.00 0.59 -7.13
N ILE A 80 -22.08 1.68 -7.91
CA ILE A 80 -20.93 2.57 -8.18
C ILE A 80 -20.87 3.73 -7.19
N THR A 81 -22.02 4.31 -6.85
CA THR A 81 -22.08 5.51 -6.00
C THR A 81 -21.95 5.20 -4.51
N ARG A 82 -22.52 4.08 -4.06
CA ARG A 82 -22.48 3.59 -2.68
C ARG A 82 -22.44 2.04 -2.66
N PRO A 83 -21.32 1.42 -3.09
CA PRO A 83 -21.15 -0.05 -3.10
C PRO A 83 -21.29 -0.70 -1.72
N ASP A 84 -20.79 -0.07 -0.66
CA ASP A 84 -20.96 -0.54 0.72
C ASP A 84 -22.18 0.15 1.34
N LEU A 85 -23.17 -0.66 1.77
CA LEU A 85 -24.40 -0.15 2.34
C LEU A 85 -24.20 0.55 3.70
N ASN A 86 -23.14 0.19 4.43
CA ASN A 86 -22.91 0.67 5.79
C ASN A 86 -21.89 1.82 5.85
N ARG A 87 -21.01 1.94 4.85
CA ARG A 87 -19.86 2.87 4.87
C ARG A 87 -19.88 3.79 3.65
N SER A 88 -19.04 4.83 3.66
CA SER A 88 -18.94 5.70 2.49
C SER A 88 -18.17 5.01 1.36
N ARG A 89 -18.38 5.45 0.11
CA ARG A 89 -17.60 4.96 -1.03
C ARG A 89 -16.09 5.18 -0.82
N ARG A 90 -15.73 6.30 -0.19
CA ARG A 90 -14.34 6.65 0.12
C ARG A 90 -13.72 5.64 1.07
N ASP A 91 -14.42 5.24 2.13
CA ASP A 91 -13.89 4.28 3.10
C ASP A 91 -13.67 2.90 2.44
N LEU A 92 -14.62 2.46 1.60
CA LEU A 92 -14.46 1.21 0.87
C LEU A 92 -13.25 1.26 -0.07
N PHE A 93 -13.08 2.36 -0.82
CA PHE A 93 -11.96 2.48 -1.76
C PHE A 93 -10.62 2.55 -1.03
N GLY A 94 -10.57 3.21 0.13
CA GLY A 94 -9.40 3.21 1.01
C GLY A 94 -9.06 1.82 1.54
N ASP A 95 -10.05 1.03 1.96
CA ASP A 95 -9.85 -0.37 2.34
C ASP A 95 -9.28 -1.19 1.17
N LEU A 96 -9.82 -1.03 -0.04
CA LEU A 96 -9.39 -1.79 -1.21
C LEU A 96 -7.96 -1.42 -1.62
N VAL A 97 -7.65 -0.12 -1.69
CA VAL A 97 -6.31 0.37 -2.02
C VAL A 97 -5.29 -0.07 -0.98
N SER A 98 -5.60 0.08 0.32
CA SER A 98 -4.68 -0.35 1.37
C SER A 98 -4.46 -1.86 1.35
N ALA A 99 -5.51 -2.66 1.13
CA ALA A 99 -5.42 -4.11 0.99
C ALA A 99 -4.55 -4.53 -0.21
N LEU A 100 -4.72 -3.88 -1.37
CA LEU A 100 -3.91 -4.10 -2.57
C LEU A 100 -2.45 -3.66 -2.38
N ALA A 101 -2.20 -2.50 -1.79
CA ALA A 101 -0.84 -2.00 -1.57
C ALA A 101 -0.07 -2.84 -0.53
N LEU A 102 -0.74 -3.20 0.57
CA LEU A 102 -0.12 -3.92 1.69
C LEU A 102 0.05 -5.42 1.42
N ASN A 103 -0.97 -6.06 0.84
CA ASN A 103 -1.02 -7.52 0.70
C ASN A 103 -1.13 -7.99 -0.75
N GLY A 104 -1.39 -7.11 -1.71
CA GLY A 104 -1.63 -7.48 -3.11
C GLY A 104 -3.01 -8.04 -3.41
N ASN A 105 -3.87 -8.11 -2.39
CA ASN A 105 -5.11 -8.84 -2.46
C ASN A 105 -6.19 -8.04 -1.73
N ALA A 106 -7.31 -7.82 -2.39
CA ALA A 106 -8.53 -7.31 -1.77
C ALA A 106 -9.69 -8.26 -2.08
N PHE A 107 -10.65 -8.36 -1.16
CA PHE A 107 -11.77 -9.29 -1.29
C PHE A 107 -13.08 -8.56 -0.99
N LEU A 108 -14.05 -8.69 -1.89
CA LEU A 108 -15.39 -8.14 -1.73
C LEU A 108 -16.39 -9.29 -1.60
N LEU A 109 -17.04 -9.38 -0.43
CA LEU A 109 -18.17 -10.28 -0.23
C LEU A 109 -19.44 -9.64 -0.77
N LYS A 110 -20.13 -10.32 -1.68
CA LYS A 110 -21.42 -9.91 -2.22
C LYS A 110 -22.51 -9.97 -1.14
N VAL A 111 -23.24 -8.87 -0.98
CA VAL A 111 -24.39 -8.76 -0.10
C VAL A 111 -25.65 -8.74 -0.94
N GLU A 112 -26.51 -9.72 -0.73
CA GLU A 112 -27.76 -9.87 -1.48
C GLU A 112 -28.96 -9.78 -0.55
N ALA A 113 -30.04 -9.19 -1.06
CA ALA A 113 -31.35 -9.18 -0.41
C ALA A 113 -32.38 -9.71 -1.42
N GLY A 114 -33.08 -10.80 -1.06
CA GLY A 114 -34.07 -11.41 -1.95
C GLY A 114 -33.49 -11.95 -3.27
N GLY A 115 -32.22 -12.36 -3.30
CA GLY A 115 -31.54 -12.84 -4.51
C GLY A 115 -31.02 -11.72 -5.44
N VAL A 116 -31.18 -10.45 -5.05
CA VAL A 116 -30.65 -9.31 -5.79
C VAL A 116 -29.42 -8.76 -5.08
N LEU A 117 -28.35 -8.51 -5.83
CA LEU A 117 -27.15 -7.86 -5.32
C LEU A 117 -27.48 -6.42 -4.90
N VAL A 118 -27.31 -6.13 -3.61
CA VAL A 118 -27.58 -4.80 -3.05
C VAL A 118 -26.30 -4.03 -2.70
N GLY A 119 -25.17 -4.72 -2.60
CA GLY A 119 -23.89 -4.09 -2.31
C GLY A 119 -22.80 -5.12 -1.99
N VAL A 120 -21.70 -4.63 -1.43
CA VAL A 120 -20.53 -5.43 -1.07
C VAL A 120 -19.97 -5.05 0.28
N ARG A 121 -19.15 -5.95 0.85
CA ARG A 121 -18.35 -5.69 2.05
C ARG A 121 -16.91 -6.08 1.79
N SER A 122 -15.98 -5.18 2.10
CA SER A 122 -14.56 -5.50 2.11
C SER A 122 -14.25 -6.51 3.22
N LEU A 123 -13.58 -7.60 2.88
CA LEU A 123 -13.08 -8.58 3.84
C LEU A 123 -11.59 -8.33 4.11
N PRO A 124 -11.12 -8.40 5.37
CA PRO A 124 -9.70 -8.31 5.69
C PRO A 124 -8.91 -9.41 4.97
N PRO A 125 -7.93 -9.08 4.11
CA PRO A 125 -7.19 -10.07 3.32
C PRO A 125 -6.46 -11.12 4.15
N GLN A 126 -6.10 -10.78 5.39
CA GLN A 126 -5.38 -11.63 6.34
C GLN A 126 -6.26 -12.73 6.94
N LEU A 127 -7.58 -12.64 6.77
CA LEU A 127 -8.55 -13.60 7.29
C LEU A 127 -9.20 -14.44 6.18
N VAL A 128 -8.82 -14.22 4.93
CA VAL A 128 -9.35 -14.95 3.77
C VAL A 128 -8.31 -15.94 3.29
N THR A 129 -8.68 -17.21 3.21
CA THR A 129 -7.90 -18.29 2.59
C THR A 129 -8.45 -18.56 1.20
N VAL A 130 -7.57 -18.79 0.22
CA VAL A 130 -7.95 -19.16 -1.16
C VAL A 130 -7.45 -20.57 -1.43
N THR A 131 -8.32 -21.44 -1.91
CA THR A 131 -7.97 -22.82 -2.27
C THR A 131 -8.38 -23.06 -3.72
N ASP A 132 -7.53 -23.76 -4.47
CA ASP A 132 -7.88 -24.31 -5.77
C ASP A 132 -8.33 -25.76 -5.59
N LEU A 133 -9.55 -26.05 -6.02
CA LEU A 133 -10.16 -27.38 -5.95
C LEU A 133 -9.91 -28.24 -7.20
N ASN A 134 -9.33 -27.67 -8.26
CA ASN A 134 -8.99 -28.40 -9.49
C ASN A 134 -7.51 -28.80 -9.54
N MET A 135 -6.67 -28.18 -8.71
CA MET A 135 -5.20 -28.31 -8.75
C MET A 135 -4.60 -28.08 -10.13
N ASP A 136 -5.27 -27.29 -10.97
CA ASP A 136 -4.78 -26.87 -12.28
C ASP A 136 -4.41 -25.39 -12.20
N PRO A 137 -3.10 -25.06 -12.13
CA PRO A 137 -2.64 -23.67 -12.07
C PRO A 137 -3.10 -22.82 -13.27
N ALA A 138 -3.49 -23.43 -14.40
CA ALA A 138 -4.01 -22.74 -15.57
C ALA A 138 -5.54 -22.55 -15.54
N ASN A 139 -6.27 -23.34 -14.76
CA ASN A 139 -7.73 -23.26 -14.63
C ASN A 139 -8.21 -23.60 -13.20
N PRO A 140 -7.87 -22.74 -12.21
CA PRO A 140 -8.16 -23.03 -10.83
C PRO A 140 -9.66 -22.88 -10.53
N ARG A 141 -10.25 -23.85 -9.82
CA ARG A 141 -11.60 -23.72 -9.26
C ARG A 141 -11.51 -23.15 -7.86
N LEU A 142 -11.65 -21.84 -7.76
CA LEU A 142 -11.44 -21.09 -6.52
C LEU A 142 -12.53 -21.34 -5.48
N ARG A 143 -12.11 -21.62 -4.25
CA ARG A 143 -12.91 -21.60 -3.03
C ARG A 143 -12.28 -20.63 -2.04
N TYR A 144 -13.12 -19.87 -1.37
CA TYR A 144 -12.71 -18.88 -0.39
C TYR A 144 -13.20 -19.28 1.00
N SER A 145 -12.36 -19.14 2.03
CA SER A 145 -12.76 -19.34 3.42
C SER A 145 -12.54 -18.07 4.22
N TYR A 146 -13.55 -17.62 4.96
CA TYR A 146 -13.48 -16.45 5.82
C TYR A 146 -14.13 -16.75 7.18
N ARG A 147 -13.34 -16.65 8.26
CA ARG A 147 -13.75 -16.97 9.64
C ARG A 147 -14.42 -18.35 9.80
N GLY A 148 -13.93 -19.35 9.06
CA GLY A 148 -14.44 -20.72 9.09
C GLY A 148 -15.72 -20.96 8.29
N VAL A 149 -16.20 -19.95 7.54
CA VAL A 149 -17.30 -20.10 6.58
C VAL A 149 -16.70 -20.11 5.19
N ASP A 150 -17.12 -21.10 4.39
CA ASP A 150 -16.67 -21.23 3.02
C ASP A 150 -17.65 -20.60 2.02
N TYR A 151 -17.08 -20.00 0.99
CA TYR A 151 -17.75 -19.26 -0.05
C TYR A 151 -17.27 -19.76 -1.42
N GLY A 152 -18.20 -19.89 -2.36
CA GLY A 152 -17.88 -20.10 -3.77
C GLY A 152 -17.32 -18.83 -4.42
N ALA A 153 -16.69 -18.98 -5.58
CA ALA A 153 -16.19 -17.86 -6.38
C ALA A 153 -17.31 -16.91 -6.87
N ASP A 154 -18.56 -17.36 -6.86
CA ASP A 154 -19.72 -16.52 -7.17
C ASP A 154 -20.02 -15.49 -6.06
N ARG A 155 -19.64 -15.76 -4.81
CA ARG A 155 -19.94 -14.93 -3.64
C ARG A 155 -18.87 -13.89 -3.31
N ILE A 156 -17.62 -14.13 -3.71
CA ILE A 156 -16.48 -13.26 -3.40
C ILE A 156 -15.81 -12.82 -4.68
N VAL A 157 -15.66 -11.50 -4.85
CA VAL A 157 -14.82 -10.93 -5.90
C VAL A 157 -13.42 -10.71 -5.32
N HIS A 158 -12.41 -11.28 -5.97
CA HIS A 158 -11.01 -11.22 -5.54
C HIS A 158 -10.22 -10.32 -6.47
N LEU A 159 -9.78 -9.18 -5.93
CA LEU A 159 -8.94 -8.22 -6.61
C LEU A 159 -7.47 -8.53 -6.35
N LYS A 160 -6.63 -8.42 -7.38
CA LYS A 160 -5.20 -8.71 -7.31
C LYS A 160 -4.40 -7.60 -7.99
N LEU A 161 -3.45 -7.01 -7.27
CA LEU A 161 -2.64 -5.92 -7.82
C LEU A 161 -1.62 -6.44 -8.84
N LEU A 162 -0.71 -7.33 -8.41
CA LEU A 162 0.21 -8.03 -9.31
C LEU A 162 -0.20 -9.50 -9.43
N ASN A 163 -0.57 -9.90 -10.63
CA ASN A 163 -0.87 -11.29 -10.98
C ASN A 163 0.40 -12.03 -11.45
N VAL A 164 0.62 -13.22 -10.90
CA VAL A 164 1.67 -14.15 -11.35
C VAL A 164 1.00 -15.47 -11.71
N ALA A 165 1.23 -15.96 -12.93
CA ALA A 165 0.63 -17.20 -13.40
C ALA A 165 0.86 -18.36 -12.41
N GLY A 166 -0.19 -19.13 -12.14
CA GLY A 166 -0.19 -20.23 -11.17
C GLY A 166 -0.24 -19.83 -9.70
N ARG A 167 -0.22 -18.53 -9.36
CA ARG A 167 -0.45 -18.08 -7.97
C ARG A 167 -1.91 -17.73 -7.73
N LEU A 168 -2.51 -18.33 -6.72
CA LEU A 168 -3.90 -18.06 -6.34
C LEU A 168 -4.10 -16.67 -5.74
N ARG A 169 -3.06 -16.09 -5.13
CA ARG A 169 -3.06 -14.75 -4.54
C ARG A 169 -2.11 -13.82 -5.30
N GLY A 170 -2.52 -12.55 -5.43
CA GLY A 170 -1.69 -11.49 -5.98
C GLY A 170 -0.58 -11.07 -5.01
N MET A 171 0.32 -10.20 -5.48
CA MET A 171 1.37 -9.58 -4.68
C MET A 171 1.21 -8.07 -4.64
N GLY A 172 1.39 -7.50 -3.45
CA GLY A 172 1.39 -6.07 -3.23
C GLY A 172 2.81 -5.57 -3.04
N PRO A 173 3.11 -4.30 -3.35
CA PRO A 173 4.46 -3.74 -3.22
C PRO A 173 5.07 -4.00 -1.84
N ILE A 174 4.31 -3.73 -0.77
CA ILE A 174 4.79 -3.90 0.60
C ILE A 174 4.98 -5.38 0.95
N SER A 175 4.06 -6.26 0.54
CA SER A 175 4.22 -7.70 0.78
C SER A 175 5.39 -8.32 0.00
N ALA A 176 5.70 -7.79 -1.18
CA ALA A 176 6.77 -8.29 -2.04
C ALA A 176 8.16 -7.92 -1.49
N ALA A 177 8.29 -6.74 -0.88
CA ALA A 177 9.53 -6.25 -0.26
C ALA A 177 9.47 -6.28 1.27
N ARG A 178 8.79 -7.27 1.85
CA ARG A 178 8.58 -7.35 3.30
C ARG A 178 9.88 -7.31 4.10
N GLU A 179 10.89 -8.08 3.70
CA GLU A 179 12.18 -8.15 4.39
C GLU A 179 12.90 -6.79 4.38
N GLU A 180 12.83 -6.06 3.27
CA GLU A 180 13.40 -4.72 3.14
C GLU A 180 12.70 -3.71 4.08
N ILE A 181 11.38 -3.80 4.18
CA ILE A 181 10.57 -2.94 5.06
C ILE A 181 10.82 -3.24 6.54
N GLU A 182 10.87 -4.52 6.92
CA GLU A 182 11.18 -4.93 8.28
C GLU A 182 12.61 -4.51 8.66
N GLY A 183 13.60 -4.68 7.77
CA GLY A 183 14.96 -4.18 7.99
C GLY A 183 15.05 -2.67 8.16
N ALA A 184 14.24 -1.89 7.43
CA ALA A 184 14.15 -0.44 7.61
C ALA A 184 13.53 -0.07 8.97
N GLN A 185 12.56 -0.85 9.48
CA GLN A 185 12.00 -0.68 10.83
C GLN A 185 13.03 -0.98 11.92
N ASP A 186 13.75 -2.08 11.79
CA ASP A 186 14.81 -2.47 12.73
C ASP A 186 15.92 -1.41 12.78
N THR A 187 16.33 -0.92 11.62
CA THR A 187 17.30 0.18 11.51
C THR A 187 16.78 1.41 12.26
N ARG A 188 15.53 1.81 12.06
CA ARG A 188 14.94 2.96 12.76
C ARG A 188 14.84 2.73 14.27
N ALA A 189 14.46 1.54 14.70
CA ALA A 189 14.39 1.19 16.12
C ALA A 189 15.78 1.22 16.77
N TYR A 190 16.80 0.70 16.08
CA TYR A 190 18.19 0.80 16.51
C TYR A 190 18.63 2.27 16.60
N ALA A 191 18.25 3.14 15.65
CA ALA A 191 18.54 4.57 15.68
C ALA A 191 18.00 5.26 16.94
N SER A 192 16.72 5.00 17.23
CA SER A 192 16.05 5.58 18.39
C SER A 192 16.72 5.11 19.67
N ASN A 193 16.94 3.80 19.80
CA ASN A 193 17.62 3.23 20.94
C ASN A 193 19.06 3.75 21.07
N TRP A 194 19.77 3.97 19.97
CA TRP A 194 21.11 4.55 19.96
C TRP A 194 21.13 5.98 20.51
N LEU A 195 20.13 6.80 20.16
CA LEU A 195 19.96 8.16 20.70
C LEU A 195 19.53 8.16 22.17
N ASP A 196 18.61 7.27 22.54
CA ASP A 196 18.04 7.20 23.89
C ASP A 196 18.99 6.57 24.91
N ASN A 197 19.93 5.73 24.45
CA ASN A 197 20.88 5.05 25.33
C ASN A 197 22.00 6.01 25.75
N THR A 198 21.74 6.76 26.84
CA THR A 198 22.68 7.64 27.56
C THR A 198 23.94 6.95 28.10
N ALA A 199 24.14 5.66 27.85
CA ALA A 199 25.30 4.89 28.28
C ALA A 199 26.58 5.20 27.48
N ARG A 200 26.51 5.98 26.39
CA ARG A 200 27.71 6.45 25.68
C ARG A 200 28.26 7.72 26.34
N PRO A 201 29.54 7.75 26.73
CA PRO A 201 30.16 8.98 27.19
C PRO A 201 30.14 10.02 26.07
N ALA A 202 29.63 11.23 26.33
CA ALA A 202 29.66 12.33 25.36
C ALA A 202 31.10 12.79 25.03
N GLY A 203 32.05 12.43 25.89
CA GLY A 203 33.46 12.69 25.73
C GLY A 203 34.24 12.14 26.92
N ILE A 204 35.56 12.17 26.80
CA ILE A 204 36.47 11.70 27.84
C ILE A 204 37.19 12.92 28.42
N LEU A 205 37.23 13.02 29.75
CA LEU A 205 38.10 13.95 30.45
C LEU A 205 39.44 13.27 30.71
N LYS A 206 40.50 13.74 30.04
CA LYS A 206 41.85 13.17 30.12
C LYS A 206 42.76 14.15 30.86
N SER A 207 43.67 13.64 31.69
CA SER A 207 44.80 14.42 32.24
C SER A 207 46.09 13.64 32.05
N ASP A 208 47.19 14.37 31.84
CA ASP A 208 48.53 13.79 31.79
C ASP A 208 49.15 13.61 33.20
N GLN A 209 48.43 14.02 34.25
CA GLN A 209 48.84 13.86 35.65
C GLN A 209 48.15 12.66 36.31
N ILE A 210 48.80 12.07 37.32
CA ILE A 210 48.18 11.02 38.16
C ILE A 210 47.00 11.63 38.90
N LEU A 211 45.79 11.17 38.57
CA LEU A 211 44.55 11.55 39.24
C LEU A 211 44.26 10.57 40.38
N SER A 212 43.94 11.11 41.55
CA SER A 212 43.33 10.30 42.62
C SER A 212 41.85 10.06 42.33
N ASP A 213 41.28 8.98 42.85
CA ASP A 213 39.84 8.67 42.71
C ASP A 213 38.95 9.82 43.18
N GLN A 214 39.38 10.54 44.21
CA GLN A 214 38.65 11.68 44.76
C GLN A 214 38.66 12.89 43.82
N ASP A 215 39.79 13.14 43.14
CA ASP A 215 39.91 14.19 42.13
C ASP A 215 39.07 13.88 40.89
N ALA A 216 39.08 12.62 40.43
CA ALA A 216 38.29 12.17 39.29
C ALA A 216 36.78 12.31 39.53
N ARG A 217 36.31 11.92 40.73
CA ARG A 217 34.90 12.10 41.13
C ARG A 217 34.52 13.58 41.20
N THR A 218 35.36 14.40 41.81
CA THR A 218 35.11 15.85 41.92
C THR A 218 35.04 16.52 40.53
N ALA A 219 35.91 16.12 39.61
CA ALA A 219 35.89 16.61 38.24
C ALA A 219 34.63 16.18 37.48
N SER A 220 34.23 14.91 37.61
CA SER A 220 32.98 14.38 37.03
C SER A 220 31.74 15.09 37.55
N GLU A 221 31.64 15.32 38.87
CA GLU A 221 30.52 16.02 39.50
C GLU A 221 30.43 17.50 39.09
N ARG A 222 31.57 18.19 39.01
CA ARG A 222 31.63 19.58 38.52
C ARG A 222 31.22 19.67 37.06
N TRP A 223 31.62 18.69 36.26
CA TRP A 223 31.21 18.58 34.87
C TRP A 223 29.70 18.33 34.76
N ALA A 224 29.14 17.40 35.53
CA ALA A 224 27.71 17.10 35.50
C ALA A 224 26.83 18.27 35.95
N LYS A 225 27.30 19.12 36.88
CA LYS A 225 26.55 20.28 37.41
C LYS A 225 26.48 21.48 36.46
N GLY A 226 27.35 21.61 35.46
CA GLY A 226 27.26 22.68 34.48
C GLY A 226 26.13 22.37 33.50
N GLY A 227 25.04 23.13 33.47
CA GLY A 227 23.98 22.93 32.46
C GLY A 227 24.48 23.11 31.01
N ALA A 228 23.58 22.96 30.04
CA ALA A 228 23.87 23.27 28.63
C ALA A 228 24.20 24.77 28.47
N GLY A 229 25.34 25.08 27.85
CA GLY A 229 25.75 26.47 27.52
C GLY A 229 26.58 27.22 28.57
N GLY A 230 26.86 26.63 29.75
CA GLY A 230 27.73 27.24 30.76
C GLY A 230 29.23 27.03 30.46
N VAL A 231 30.05 28.04 30.71
CA VAL A 231 31.52 27.91 30.64
C VAL A 231 31.99 26.96 31.74
N ARG A 232 32.69 25.88 31.35
CA ARG A 232 33.21 24.85 32.25
C ARG A 232 34.70 25.03 32.44
N VAL A 233 35.14 25.08 33.69
CA VAL A 233 36.56 25.21 34.03
C VAL A 233 37.08 23.87 34.52
N LEU A 234 38.04 23.31 33.81
CA LEU A 234 38.72 22.06 34.12
C LEU A 234 40.04 22.36 34.84
N GLY A 235 40.26 21.76 36.01
CA GLY A 235 41.48 21.91 36.80
C GLY A 235 42.48 20.78 36.55
N LYS A 236 43.72 20.90 37.07
CA LYS A 236 44.76 19.84 37.03
C LYS A 236 45.12 19.31 35.62
N GLY A 237 45.11 20.18 34.61
CA GLY A 237 45.47 19.80 33.23
C GLY A 237 44.47 18.83 32.60
N LEU A 238 43.21 18.84 33.04
CA LEU A 238 42.14 18.08 32.42
C LEU A 238 41.74 18.69 31.08
N ASP A 239 41.83 17.91 30.02
CA ASP A 239 41.36 18.22 28.67
C ASP A 239 40.09 17.43 28.34
N TYR A 240 39.16 18.06 27.64
CA TYR A 240 37.92 17.42 27.20
C TYR A 240 38.06 17.01 25.74
N THR A 241 38.12 15.71 25.50
CA THR A 241 38.06 15.16 24.14
C THR A 241 36.63 14.76 23.83
N PRO A 242 35.91 15.48 22.95
CA PRO A 242 34.59 15.03 22.51
C PRO A 242 34.74 13.71 21.75
N LEU A 243 33.89 12.74 22.06
CA LEU A 243 33.76 11.55 21.23
C LEU A 243 32.87 11.95 20.06
N ALA A 244 33.47 12.15 18.88
CA ALA A 244 32.74 12.46 17.66
C ALA A 244 31.82 11.28 17.26
N LEU A 245 30.78 11.58 16.47
CA LEU A 245 30.03 10.56 15.73
C LEU A 245 31.02 9.67 14.99
N SER A 246 30.89 8.36 15.15
CA SER A 246 31.74 7.43 14.40
C SER A 246 31.38 7.52 12.91
N PRO A 247 32.30 7.18 12.00
CA PRO A 247 31.97 7.02 10.58
C PRO A 247 30.80 6.05 10.34
N GLU A 248 30.62 5.06 11.21
CA GLU A 248 29.48 4.13 11.18
C GLU A 248 28.15 4.85 11.46
N ASP A 249 28.13 5.81 12.38
CA ASP A 249 26.94 6.59 12.71
C ASP A 249 26.54 7.53 11.54
N LEU A 250 27.52 8.07 10.79
CA LEU A 250 27.25 8.85 9.57
C LEU A 250 26.72 7.97 8.43
N GLN A 251 27.32 6.79 8.22
CA GLN A 251 26.89 5.82 7.22
C GLN A 251 25.47 5.27 7.52
N PHE A 252 25.10 5.22 8.80
CA PHE A 252 23.77 4.86 9.24
C PHE A 252 22.68 5.91 8.92
N ILE A 253 23.01 7.20 8.95
CA ILE A 253 22.08 8.26 8.50
C ILE A 253 21.86 8.17 6.99
N GLU A 254 22.92 7.90 6.22
CA GLU A 254 22.85 7.72 4.78
C GLU A 254 21.96 6.51 4.39
N SER A 255 22.06 5.40 5.13
CA SER A 255 21.21 4.22 4.90
C SER A 255 19.72 4.50 5.12
N GLN A 256 19.34 5.38 6.05
CA GLN A 256 17.93 5.76 6.25
C GLN A 256 17.33 6.56 5.08
N GLN A 257 18.12 7.45 4.46
CA GLN A 257 17.65 8.21 3.29
C GLN A 257 17.47 7.30 2.07
N PHE A 258 18.36 6.33 1.90
CA PHE A 258 18.27 5.34 0.84
C PHE A 258 16.99 4.49 0.97
N ASN A 259 16.69 3.99 2.18
CA ASN A 259 15.48 3.21 2.47
C ASN A 259 14.19 3.97 2.13
N THR A 260 14.13 5.28 2.40
CA THR A 260 12.96 6.11 2.06
C THR A 260 12.74 6.19 0.55
N THR A 261 13.82 6.38 -0.21
CA THR A 261 13.76 6.46 -1.67
C THR A 261 13.37 5.12 -2.29
N GLN A 262 13.87 4.01 -1.75
CA GLN A 262 13.50 2.67 -2.23
C GLN A 262 12.02 2.36 -1.99
N ILE A 263 11.49 2.65 -0.79
CA ILE A 263 10.07 2.46 -0.47
C ILE A 263 9.17 3.33 -1.37
N ALA A 264 9.57 4.57 -1.65
CA ALA A 264 8.82 5.42 -2.57
C ALA A 264 8.78 4.85 -4.00
N ARG A 265 9.93 4.35 -4.50
CA ARG A 265 10.02 3.69 -5.80
C ARG A 265 9.18 2.41 -5.86
N LEU A 266 9.21 1.61 -4.80
CA LEU A 266 8.43 0.39 -4.67
C LEU A 266 6.91 0.65 -4.78
N LEU A 267 6.45 1.76 -4.18
CA LEU A 267 5.05 2.19 -4.27
C LEU A 267 4.71 2.91 -5.59
N GLY A 268 5.69 3.20 -6.45
CA GLY A 268 5.51 3.94 -7.70
C GLY A 268 5.23 5.44 -7.51
N ILE A 269 5.54 6.00 -6.34
CA ILE A 269 5.15 7.38 -6.00
C ILE A 269 6.28 8.34 -6.37
N PRO A 270 5.99 9.39 -7.14
CA PRO A 270 6.88 10.54 -7.35
C PRO A 270 7.49 11.08 -6.06
N ALA A 271 8.80 11.37 -6.09
CA ALA A 271 9.50 11.92 -4.93
C ALA A 271 8.94 13.29 -4.50
N SER A 272 8.46 14.07 -5.49
CA SER A 272 7.82 15.37 -5.27
C SER A 272 6.57 15.28 -4.37
N LEU A 273 5.79 14.20 -4.47
CA LEU A 273 4.57 13.97 -3.67
C LEU A 273 4.85 13.47 -2.27
N MET A 274 5.99 12.82 -2.08
CA MET A 274 6.49 12.39 -0.79
C MET A 274 7.09 13.56 0.01
N LEU A 275 7.15 14.78 -0.57
CA LEU A 275 7.82 15.96 0.00
C LEU A 275 9.27 15.69 0.41
N ALA A 276 9.89 14.68 -0.23
CA ALA A 276 11.30 14.39 -0.05
C ALA A 276 12.10 15.43 -0.85
N LYS A 277 13.10 16.04 -0.21
CA LYS A 277 13.95 17.02 -0.85
C LYS A 277 14.77 16.30 -1.94
N VAL A 278 14.44 16.53 -3.21
CA VAL A 278 15.28 16.07 -4.32
C VAL A 278 16.44 17.05 -4.43
N GLU A 279 17.62 16.66 -3.96
CA GLU A 279 18.80 17.52 -4.08
C GLU A 279 19.22 17.66 -5.55
N GLY A 280 19.47 18.91 -5.99
CA GLY A 280 20.11 19.20 -7.28
C GLY A 280 19.20 19.30 -8.51
N THR A 281 17.88 19.09 -8.41
CA THR A 281 16.96 19.25 -9.54
C THR A 281 16.06 20.47 -9.36
N SER A 282 16.16 21.44 -10.28
CA SER A 282 15.16 22.50 -10.39
C SER A 282 13.89 21.88 -10.98
N LEU A 283 12.87 21.68 -10.14
CA LEU A 283 11.56 21.22 -10.58
C LEU A 283 10.86 22.38 -11.32
N THR A 284 10.95 22.41 -12.65
CA THR A 284 10.14 23.29 -13.50
C THR A 284 8.69 22.78 -13.54
N TYR A 285 7.70 23.67 -13.64
CA TYR A 285 6.27 23.31 -13.70
C TYR A 285 5.94 22.23 -14.75
N SER A 286 6.55 22.29 -15.94
CA SER A 286 6.38 21.29 -17.00
C SER A 286 6.80 19.87 -16.60
N ASN A 287 7.84 19.77 -15.75
CA ASN A 287 8.34 18.48 -15.30
C ASN A 287 7.41 17.85 -14.26
N ILE A 288 6.74 18.69 -13.45
CA ILE A 288 5.79 18.25 -12.42
C ILE A 288 4.52 17.67 -13.05
N GLU A 289 3.98 18.31 -14.10
CA GLU A 289 2.80 17.81 -14.80
C GLU A 289 3.05 16.45 -15.47
N GLN A 290 4.22 16.27 -16.10
CA GLN A 290 4.61 14.98 -16.67
C GLN A 290 4.80 13.90 -15.59
N GLU A 291 5.35 14.26 -14.43
CA GLU A 291 5.53 13.35 -13.30
C GLU A 291 4.17 12.89 -12.73
N TRP A 292 3.20 13.81 -12.64
CA TRP A 292 1.82 13.49 -12.28
C TRP A 292 1.12 12.58 -13.30
N LEU A 293 1.28 12.84 -14.59
CA LEU A 293 0.70 12.00 -15.64
C LEU A 293 1.26 10.58 -15.56
N THR A 294 2.59 10.45 -15.43
CA THR A 294 3.26 9.15 -15.25
C THR A 294 2.74 8.42 -14.01
N PHE A 295 2.53 9.14 -12.91
CA PHE A 295 1.97 8.57 -11.68
C PHE A 295 0.53 8.07 -11.87
N ALA A 296 -0.31 8.85 -12.55
CA ALA A 296 -1.67 8.45 -12.86
C ALA A 296 -1.71 7.21 -13.77
N GLU A 297 -0.92 7.22 -14.84
CA GLU A 297 -0.92 6.21 -15.90
C GLU A 297 -0.33 4.87 -15.47
N TYR A 298 0.73 4.85 -14.67
CA TYR A 298 1.41 3.61 -14.30
C TYR A 298 1.12 3.12 -12.88
N THR A 299 0.83 4.04 -11.96
CA THR A 299 0.64 3.66 -10.55
C THR A 299 -0.82 3.70 -10.15
N LEU A 300 -1.52 4.82 -10.31
CA LEU A 300 -2.91 4.92 -9.87
C LEU A 300 -3.84 4.03 -10.69
N SER A 301 -3.60 3.89 -12.00
CA SER A 301 -4.33 2.99 -12.90
C SER A 301 -4.37 1.55 -12.40
N ALA A 302 -3.22 1.01 -11.96
CA ALA A 302 -3.12 -0.36 -11.46
C ALA A 302 -4.07 -0.65 -10.28
N TYR A 303 -4.41 0.36 -9.47
CA TYR A 303 -5.39 0.22 -8.41
C TYR A 303 -6.82 0.56 -8.88
N ALA A 304 -6.98 1.67 -9.61
CA ALA A 304 -8.28 2.17 -10.00
C ALA A 304 -8.97 1.27 -11.03
N ASP A 305 -8.22 0.75 -12.00
CA ASP A 305 -8.74 -0.13 -13.05
C ASP A 305 -9.13 -1.49 -12.47
N GLU A 306 -8.31 -2.07 -11.59
CA GLU A 306 -8.64 -3.33 -10.88
C GLU A 306 -9.91 -3.19 -10.03
N ILE A 307 -10.07 -2.04 -9.33
CA ILE A 307 -11.29 -1.75 -8.59
C ILE A 307 -12.49 -1.59 -9.54
N CYS A 308 -12.30 -0.94 -10.70
CA CYS A 308 -13.35 -0.77 -11.70
C CYS A 308 -13.74 -2.08 -12.37
N GLU A 309 -12.80 -2.97 -12.64
CA GLU A 309 -13.05 -4.32 -13.16
C GLU A 309 -13.86 -5.13 -12.14
N ALA A 310 -13.47 -5.08 -10.87
CA ALA A 310 -14.20 -5.71 -9.80
C ALA A 310 -15.63 -5.17 -9.67
N LEU A 311 -15.81 -3.84 -9.71
CA LEU A 311 -17.15 -3.23 -9.69
C LEU A 311 -17.96 -3.56 -10.95
N THR A 312 -17.32 -3.61 -12.12
CA THR A 312 -17.95 -4.00 -13.39
C THR A 312 -18.51 -5.41 -13.32
N SER A 313 -17.79 -6.36 -12.71
CA SER A 313 -18.27 -7.73 -12.50
C SER A 313 -19.54 -7.84 -11.63
N LEU A 314 -19.87 -6.76 -10.91
CA LEU A 314 -21.06 -6.67 -10.06
C LEU A 314 -22.24 -5.97 -10.77
N LEU A 315 -22.00 -5.32 -11.91
CA LEU A 315 -23.03 -4.65 -12.68
C LEU A 315 -23.82 -5.65 -13.54
N PRO A 316 -25.03 -5.26 -14.00
CA PRO A 316 -25.76 -6.02 -15.00
C PRO A 316 -24.94 -6.28 -16.27
N GLU A 317 -25.21 -7.39 -16.94
CA GLU A 317 -24.47 -7.82 -18.14
C GLU A 317 -24.34 -6.72 -19.20
N GLY A 318 -23.13 -6.56 -19.73
CA GLY A 318 -22.77 -5.55 -20.72
C GLY A 318 -22.56 -4.13 -20.16
N GLN A 319 -22.92 -3.86 -18.91
CA GLN A 319 -22.56 -2.60 -18.26
C GLN A 319 -21.14 -2.68 -17.69
N TRP A 320 -20.46 -1.55 -17.69
CA TRP A 320 -19.09 -1.45 -17.19
C TRP A 320 -18.82 -0.06 -16.64
N CYS A 321 -17.81 0.06 -15.78
CA CYS A 321 -17.36 1.34 -15.27
C CYS A 321 -15.89 1.58 -15.55
N MET A 322 -15.54 2.84 -15.76
CA MET A 322 -14.16 3.29 -15.92
C MET A 322 -13.86 4.48 -15.01
N PRO A 323 -12.60 4.62 -14.58
CA PRO A 323 -12.15 5.83 -13.89
C PRO A 323 -12.12 7.05 -14.82
N ASP A 324 -12.56 8.20 -14.32
CA ASP A 324 -12.46 9.49 -15.01
C ASP A 324 -11.12 10.18 -14.74
N TRP A 325 -10.09 9.81 -15.50
CA TRP A 325 -8.75 10.42 -15.40
C TRP A 325 -8.72 11.90 -15.79
N ASP A 326 -9.63 12.35 -16.68
CA ASP A 326 -9.72 13.75 -17.09
C ASP A 326 -10.10 14.64 -15.89
N SER A 327 -10.93 14.13 -14.98
CA SER A 327 -11.29 14.86 -13.76
C SER A 327 -10.10 15.21 -12.86
N LEU A 328 -9.07 14.36 -12.84
CA LEU A 328 -7.86 14.56 -12.05
C LEU A 328 -6.99 15.69 -12.63
N HIS A 329 -7.04 15.86 -13.96
CA HIS A 329 -6.31 16.89 -14.70
C HIS A 329 -7.06 18.23 -14.81
N ARG A 330 -8.23 18.38 -14.16
CA ARG A 330 -9.01 19.63 -14.22
C ARG A 330 -8.31 20.86 -13.64
N SER A 331 -7.14 20.70 -13.01
CA SER A 331 -6.37 21.76 -12.37
C SER A 331 -5.91 22.87 -13.31
N ASP A 332 -5.60 22.59 -14.59
CA ASP A 332 -5.30 23.65 -15.56
C ASP A 332 -6.47 23.90 -16.52
N THR A 333 -7.21 24.97 -16.25
CA THR A 333 -8.32 25.42 -17.09
C THR A 333 -7.82 25.92 -18.45
N ASN A 334 -6.60 26.45 -18.53
CA ASN A 334 -6.08 27.06 -19.74
C ASN A 334 -5.71 26.01 -20.81
N THR A 335 -4.93 25.00 -20.44
CA THR A 335 -4.60 23.89 -21.35
C THR A 335 -5.86 23.16 -21.81
N ARG A 336 -6.84 22.95 -20.92
CA ARG A 336 -8.09 22.26 -21.25
C ARG A 336 -8.96 23.05 -22.25
N TYR A 337 -9.14 24.35 -22.04
CA TYR A 337 -9.93 25.18 -22.96
C TYR A 337 -9.22 25.35 -24.30
N SER A 338 -7.88 25.41 -24.30
CA SER A 338 -7.09 25.39 -25.53
C SER A 338 -7.28 24.08 -26.30
N ALA A 339 -7.29 22.93 -25.62
CA ALA A 339 -7.56 21.64 -26.25
C ALA A 339 -8.97 21.54 -26.84
N TYR A 340 -10.00 22.03 -26.13
CA TYR A 340 -11.35 22.12 -26.69
C TYR A 340 -11.44 23.06 -27.89
N GLN A 341 -10.75 24.20 -27.85
CA GLN A 341 -10.68 25.11 -28.99
C GLN A 341 -10.05 24.42 -30.21
N THR A 342 -8.94 23.69 -30.02
CA THR A 342 -8.32 22.91 -31.09
C THR A 342 -9.26 21.83 -31.62
N ALA A 343 -9.94 21.08 -30.73
CA ALA A 343 -10.85 20.01 -31.11
C ALA A 343 -12.07 20.50 -31.90
N ILE A 344 -12.67 21.60 -31.45
CA ILE A 344 -13.80 22.26 -32.12
C ILE A 344 -13.35 22.85 -33.46
N SER A 345 -12.18 23.49 -33.50
CA SER A 345 -11.63 24.05 -34.74
C SER A 345 -11.29 22.98 -35.78
N ALA A 346 -10.85 21.80 -35.34
CA ALA A 346 -10.55 20.65 -36.20
C ALA A 346 -11.81 19.85 -36.62
N GLY A 347 -12.98 20.17 -36.05
CA GLY A 347 -14.28 19.60 -36.46
C GLY A 347 -14.57 18.19 -35.97
N PHE A 348 -13.74 17.60 -35.10
CA PHE A 348 -14.00 16.27 -34.52
C PHE A 348 -14.73 16.32 -33.16
N MET A 349 -14.99 17.52 -32.63
CA MET A 349 -15.77 17.72 -31.41
C MET A 349 -16.71 18.91 -31.59
N THR A 350 -17.94 18.77 -31.12
CA THR A 350 -18.94 19.84 -31.10
C THR A 350 -18.89 20.63 -29.78
N VAL A 351 -19.44 21.84 -29.78
CA VAL A 351 -19.53 22.67 -28.57
C VAL A 351 -20.37 21.98 -27.48
N ASP A 352 -21.45 21.29 -27.86
CA ASP A 352 -22.31 20.58 -26.91
C ASP A 352 -21.62 19.35 -26.30
N GLU A 353 -20.76 18.66 -27.04
CA GLU A 353 -19.93 17.58 -26.49
C GLU A 353 -18.88 18.11 -25.50
N ALA A 354 -18.25 19.25 -25.79
CA ALA A 354 -17.34 19.90 -24.86
C ALA A 354 -18.07 20.33 -23.57
N ARG A 355 -19.29 20.88 -23.70
CA ARG A 355 -20.16 21.23 -22.55
C ARG A 355 -20.56 20.02 -21.74
N ALA A 356 -20.93 18.91 -22.38
CA ALA A 356 -21.26 17.67 -21.70
C ALA A 356 -20.06 17.12 -20.90
N ARG A 357 -18.82 17.26 -21.40
CA ARG A 357 -17.59 16.91 -20.66
C ARG A 357 -17.35 17.81 -19.45
N GLU A 358 -17.73 19.09 -19.53
CA GLU A 358 -17.72 20.03 -18.40
C GLU A 358 -18.94 19.88 -17.46
N GLY A 359 -19.85 18.94 -17.75
CA GLY A 359 -21.07 18.72 -16.98
C GLY A 359 -22.12 19.82 -17.16
N TRP A 360 -22.00 20.63 -18.21
CA TRP A 360 -22.96 21.69 -18.55
C TRP A 360 -24.04 21.17 -19.50
N ALA A 361 -25.24 21.73 -19.37
CA ALA A 361 -26.34 21.48 -20.29
C ALA A 361 -25.99 21.95 -21.72
N PRO A 362 -26.47 21.26 -22.78
CA PRO A 362 -26.35 21.72 -24.17
C PRO A 362 -26.89 23.14 -24.35
N ILE A 363 -26.36 23.87 -25.34
CA ILE A 363 -26.75 25.28 -25.59
C ILE A 363 -28.23 25.38 -25.97
N ASN A 364 -28.74 24.40 -26.74
CA ASN A 364 -30.13 24.35 -27.17
C ASN A 364 -30.93 23.31 -26.38
N GLN A 365 -31.08 23.53 -25.07
CA GLN A 365 -32.24 22.97 -24.39
C GLN A 365 -33.42 23.91 -24.68
N THR A 366 -34.30 23.52 -25.60
CA THR A 366 -35.65 24.08 -25.64
C THR A 366 -36.29 23.69 -24.31
N THR A 367 -36.29 24.62 -23.35
CA THR A 367 -37.11 24.50 -22.15
C THR A 367 -38.53 24.19 -22.64
N PRO A 368 -39.17 23.08 -22.24
CA PRO A 368 -40.59 22.93 -22.46
C PRO A 368 -41.23 24.17 -21.82
N GLN A 369 -41.86 25.01 -22.63
CA GLN A 369 -42.63 26.12 -22.09
C GLN A 369 -43.58 25.52 -21.07
N GLU A 370 -43.53 26.02 -19.83
CA GLU A 370 -44.54 25.74 -18.83
C GLU A 370 -45.89 26.05 -19.48
N VAL A 371 -46.61 25.00 -19.88
CA VAL A 371 -48.01 25.11 -20.26
C VAL A 371 -48.74 25.44 -18.98
N THR A 372 -48.82 26.73 -18.70
CA THR A 372 -49.63 27.28 -17.64
C THR A 372 -51.06 27.29 -18.18
N LEU A 373 -51.81 26.24 -17.84
CA LEU A 373 -53.22 26.18 -17.41
C LEU A 373 -53.81 24.79 -17.62
#